data_AF-A0A4P6M6B3-F1
#
_entry.id   AF-A0A4P6M6B3-F1
#
_cell.length_a   1.000
_cell.length_b   1.000
_cell.length_c   1.000
_cell.angle_alpha   90.00
_cell.angle_beta   90.00
_cell.angle_gamma   90.00
#
_symmetry.space_group_name_H-M   'P 1'
#
loop_
_entity.id
_entity.type
_entity.pdbx_description
1 polymer ?
#
loop_
_entity_poly.entity_id
_entity_poly.type
_entity_poly.pdbx_seq_one_letter_code
_entity_poly.pdbx_strand_id
1 'polypeptide(L)' 'MENKSKEKQKKQVPLRLSASLYNDLAQWAEDDFRSVNGQIEYLLTECVKHRKKSRKGSSLESETE' A
#
# COMPACT_ATOMS: atom_id res chain seq x y z
N MET A 1 7.81 -6.92 26.96
CA MET A 1 8.13 -6.87 25.52
C MET A 1 6.95 -7.48 24.74
N GLU A 2 5.86 -6.74 24.52
CA GLU A 2 4.60 -7.32 23.98
C GLU A 2 4.03 -6.56 22.79
N ASN A 3 4.51 -5.34 22.51
CA ASN A 3 3.91 -4.46 21.50
C ASN A 3 4.40 -4.70 20.07
N LYS A 4 5.53 -5.39 19.86
CA LYS A 4 6.10 -5.58 18.51
C LYS A 4 5.34 -6.62 17.68
N SER A 5 4.59 -7.50 18.31
CA SER A 5 3.86 -8.60 17.67
C SER A 5 2.56 -8.14 17.00
N LYS A 6 1.92 -7.08 17.51
CA LYS A 6 0.67 -6.53 16.95
C LYS A 6 0.87 -5.78 15.63
N GLU A 7 2.01 -5.12 15.44
CA GLU A 7 2.29 -4.38 14.20
C GLU A 7 2.47 -5.29 12.97
N LYS A 8 2.84 -6.56 13.17
CA LYS A 8 3.01 -7.54 12.08
C LYS A 8 1.76 -8.36 11.78
N GLN A 9 0.67 -8.20 12.54
CA GLN A 9 -0.56 -8.93 12.27
C GLN A 9 -1.24 -8.37 11.02
N LYS A 10 -1.30 -9.19 9.96
CA LYS A 10 -2.05 -8.86 8.75
C LYS A 10 -3.54 -8.88 9.07
N LYS A 11 -4.20 -7.73 8.95
CA LYS A 11 -5.65 -7.63 9.08
C LYS A 11 -6.30 -8.06 7.76
N GLN A 12 -7.18 -9.05 7.82
CA GLN A 12 -7.98 -9.45 6.66
C GLN A 12 -9.16 -8.49 6.50
N VAL A 13 -9.31 -7.91 5.31
CA VAL A 13 -10.38 -6.98 4.98
C VAL A 13 -10.99 -7.43 3.65
N PRO A 14 -12.33 -7.59 3.55
CA PRO A 14 -12.96 -7.90 2.27
C PRO A 14 -12.81 -6.70 1.33
N LEU A 15 -12.24 -6.93 0.15
CA LEU A 15 -12.03 -5.92 -0.87
C LEU A 15 -13.03 -6.12 -2.01
N ARG A 16 -13.68 -5.04 -2.45
CA ARG A 16 -14.58 -5.06 -3.61
C ARG A 16 -13.82 -4.49 -4.81
N LEU A 17 -13.60 -5.32 -5.82
CA LEU A 17 -12.93 -4.96 -7.06
C LEU A 17 -13.82 -5.33 -8.25
N SER A 18 -13.71 -4.59 -9.35
CA SER A 18 -14.26 -5.06 -10.62
C SER A 18 -13.42 -6.22 -11.15
N ALA A 19 -14.03 -7.10 -11.94
CA ALA A 19 -13.32 -8.25 -12.53
C ALA A 19 -12.15 -7.80 -13.42
N SER A 20 -12.33 -6.73 -14.19
CA SER A 20 -11.27 -6.17 -15.04
C SER A 20 -10.05 -5.75 -14.20
N LEU A 21 -10.27 -4.98 -13.13
CA LEU A 21 -9.17 -4.51 -12.29
C LEU A 21 -8.45 -5.67 -11.60
N TYR A 22 -9.19 -6.69 -11.16
CA TYR A 22 -8.58 -7.89 -10.60
C TYR A 22 -7.66 -8.59 -11.61
N ASN A 23 -8.11 -8.74 -12.85
CA ASN A 23 -7.32 -9.36 -13.91
C ASN A 23 -6.06 -8.57 -14.23
N ASP A 24 -6.15 -7.23 -14.32
CA ASP A 24 -5.00 -6.36 -14.56
C ASP A 24 -3.97 -6.48 -13.41
N LEU A 25 -4.44 -6.53 -12.17
CA LEU A 25 -3.58 -6.75 -11.00
C LEU A 25 -2.95 -8.15 -10.99
N ALA A 26 -3.68 -9.17 -11.44
CA ALA A 26 -3.19 -10.53 -11.49
C ALA A 26 -2.10 -10.70 -12.56
N GLN A 27 -2.31 -10.15 -13.74
CA GLN A 27 -1.30 -10.13 -14.81
C GLN A 27 -0.03 -9.43 -14.36
N TRP A 28 -0.17 -8.25 -13.74
CA TRP A 28 1.00 -7.53 -13.23
C TRP A 28 1.72 -8.32 -12.12
N ALA A 29 0.99 -8.97 -11.23
CA ALA A 29 1.60 -9.83 -10.21
C ALA A 29 2.40 -10.99 -10.85
N GLU A 30 1.89 -11.59 -11.93
CA GLU A 30 2.57 -12.64 -12.69
C GLU A 30 3.87 -12.12 -13.33
N ASP A 31 3.81 -10.96 -13.99
CA ASP A 31 4.97 -10.32 -14.63
C ASP A 31 6.09 -10.02 -13.61
N ASP A 32 5.72 -9.65 -12.38
CA ASP A 32 6.65 -9.36 -11.27
C ASP A 32 7.02 -10.61 -10.42
N PHE A 33 6.58 -11.81 -10.82
CA PHE A 33 6.75 -13.08 -10.09
C PHE A 33 6.27 -13.02 -8.63
N ARG A 34 5.09 -12.44 -8.41
CA ARG A 34 4.46 -12.26 -7.09
C ARG A 34 3.07 -12.88 -7.05
N SER A 35 2.60 -13.14 -5.82
CA SER A 35 1.17 -13.43 -5.62
C SER A 35 0.34 -12.16 -5.76
N VAL A 36 -0.92 -12.31 -6.19
CA VAL A 36 -1.89 -11.20 -6.28
C VAL A 36 -2.03 -10.44 -4.95
N ASN A 37 -2.09 -11.17 -3.83
CA ASN A 37 -2.14 -10.55 -2.49
C ASN A 37 -0.86 -9.75 -2.17
N GLY A 38 0.30 -10.26 -2.56
CA GLY A 38 1.58 -9.55 -2.40
C GLY A 38 1.63 -8.28 -3.25
N GLN A 39 1.06 -8.31 -4.45
CA GLN A 39 0.98 -7.15 -5.33
C GLN A 39 0.05 -6.07 -4.76
N ILE A 40 -1.12 -6.46 -4.24
CA ILE A 40 -2.05 -5.55 -3.56
C ILE A 40 -1.38 -4.91 -2.33
N GLU A 41 -0.68 -5.70 -1.52
CA GLU A 41 0.05 -5.21 -0.33
C GLU A 41 1.14 -4.19 -0.71
N TYR A 42 1.91 -4.47 -1.76
CA TYR A 42 2.94 -3.56 -2.28
C TYR A 42 2.34 -2.23 -2.73
N LEU A 43 1.28 -2.28 -3.55
CA LEU A 43 0.60 -1.10 -4.06
C LEU A 43 0.04 -0.21 -2.94
N LEU A 44 -0.66 -0.80 -1.98
CA LEU A 44 -1.20 -0.07 -0.83
C LEU A 44 -0.09 0.57 0.00
N THR A 45 1.02 -0.14 0.18
CA THR A 45 2.18 0.38 0.93
C THR A 45 2.81 1.58 0.24
N GLU A 46 3.07 1.49 -1.07
CA GLU A 46 3.66 2.60 -1.82
C GLU A 46 2.70 3.79 -1.92
N CYS A 47 1.39 3.57 -2.11
CA CYS A 47 0.39 4.65 -2.08
C CYS A 47 0.39 5.41 -0.75
N VAL A 48 0.42 4.71 0.39
CA VAL A 48 0.47 5.34 1.72
C VAL A 48 1.79 6.09 1.94
N LYS A 49 2.91 5.49 1.54
CA LYS A 49 4.24 6.10 1.64
C LYS A 49 4.34 7.37 0.80
N HIS A 50 3.85 7.34 -0.45
CA HIS A 50 3.78 8.51 -1.33
C HIS A 50 2.92 9.62 -0.72
N ARG A 51 1.73 9.29 -0.19
CA ARG A 51 0.85 10.26 0.48
C ARG A 51 1.51 10.89 1.71
N LYS A 52 2.21 10.09 2.53
CA LYS A 52 2.96 10.59 3.70
C LYS A 52 4.11 11.51 3.29
N LYS A 53 4.85 11.16 2.23
CA LYS A 53 5.95 11.98 1.69
C LYS A 53 5.42 13.31 1.14
N SER A 54 4.33 13.28 0.38
CA SER A 54 3.68 14.49 -0.17
C SER A 54 3.23 15.44 0.95
N ARG A 55 2.61 14.93 2.02
CA ARG A 55 2.23 15.75 3.17
C ARG A 55 3.40 16.35 3.94
N LYS A 56 4.54 15.64 4.02
CA LYS A 56 5.72 16.17 4.70
C LYS A 56 6.38 17.29 3.90
N GLY A 57 6.33 17.23 2.56
CA GLY A 57 6.77 18.32 1.68
C GLY A 57 5.92 19.58 1.85
N SER A 58 4.59 19.44 1.93
CA SER A 58 3.69 20.60 2.08
C SER A 58 3.75 21.29 3.45
N SER A 59 4.25 20.63 4.50
CA SER A 59 4.39 21.22 5.84
C SER A 59 5.74 21.91 6.07
N LEU A 60 6.71 21.75 5.17
CA LEU A 60 8.02 22.40 5.26
C LEU A 60 8.08 23.75 4.52
N GLU A 61 7.08 24.06 3.70
CA GLU A 61 7.00 25.32 2.94
C GLU A 61 6.20 26.42 3.67
N SER A 62 5.67 26.15 4.88
CA SER A 62 4.85 27.11 5.65
C SER A 62 5.55 27.72 6.86
N GLU A 63 6.86 27.50 7.05
CA GLU A 63 7.65 28.05 8.17
C GLU A 63 8.74 29.05 7.73
N THR A 64 8.65 29.56 6.49
CA THR A 64 9.50 30.64 5.99
C THR A 64 8.65 31.78 5.41
N GLU A 65 7.90 32.47 6.27
CA GLU A 65 7.55 33.89 6.11
C GLU A 65 7.72 34.60 7.45
#